data_AF-A0A829WZ44-F1
#
_entry.id   AF-A0A829WZ44-F1
#
_cell.length_a   1.000
_cell.length_b   1.000
_cell.length_c   1.000
_cell.angle_alpha   90.00
_cell.angle_beta   90.00
_cell.angle_gamma   90.00
#
_symmetry.space_group_name_H-M   'P 1'
#
loop_
_entity.id
_entity.type
_entity.pdbx_description
1 polymer ?
#
loop_
_entity_poly.entity_id
_entity_poly.type
_entity_poly.pdbx_seq_one_letter_code
_entity_poly.pdbx_strand_id
1 'polypeptide(L)' 'MIDREIVTRNFPEGRGTLDVIGIYELEGDKIKRAWFKQGKPVLTE' A
#
# COMPACT_ATOMS: atom_id res chain seq x y z
N MET A 1 7.40 -3.07 -12.07
CA MET A 1 5.94 -2.90 -12.06
C MET A 1 5.56 -1.87 -11.01
N ILE A 2 4.53 -1.07 -11.26
CA ILE A 2 3.98 -0.13 -10.26
C ILE A 2 2.49 -0.43 -10.14
N ASP A 3 2.00 -0.53 -8.91
CA ASP A 3 0.59 -0.70 -8.57
C ASP A 3 0.16 0.36 -7.56
N ARG A 4 -1.13 0.73 -7.58
CA ARG A 4 -1.73 1.65 -6.62
C ARG A 4 -3.05 1.07 -6.13
N GLU A 5 -3.15 0.89 -4.82
CA GLU A 5 -4.31 0.30 -4.19
C GLU A 5 -4.78 1.14 -2.99
N ILE A 6 -6.10 1.24 -2.83
CA ILE A 6 -6.70 1.73 -1.58
C ILE A 6 -6.97 0.52 -0.68
N VAL A 7 -6.20 0.41 0.40
CA VAL A 7 -6.32 -0.72 1.34
C VAL A 7 -6.99 -0.31 2.63
N THR A 8 -7.82 -1.18 3.19
CA THR A 8 -8.43 -0.95 4.51
C THR A 8 -7.53 -1.48 5.62
N ARG A 9 -7.34 -0.68 6.68
CA ARG A 9 -6.53 -1.02 7.86
C ARG A 9 -7.29 -0.65 9.14
N ASN A 10 -6.94 -1.32 10.22
CA ASN A 10 -7.36 -0.93 11.56
C ASN A 10 -6.23 -0.06 12.16
N PHE A 11 -6.58 1.14 12.62
CA PHE A 11 -5.70 2.06 13.34
C PHE A 11 -6.13 2.15 14.80
N PRO A 12 -5.27 2.65 15.72
CA PRO A 12 -5.66 2.91 17.11
C PRO A 12 -6.92 3.80 17.23
N GLU A 13 -7.10 4.73 16.30
CA GLU A 13 -8.22 5.69 16.25
C GLU A 13 -9.49 5.14 15.61
N GLY A 14 -9.42 3.97 14.96
CA GLY A 14 -10.55 3.37 14.25
C GLY A 14 -10.15 2.70 12.94
N ARG A 15 -11.15 2.19 12.21
CA ARG A 15 -10.95 1.63 10.87
C ARG A 15 -10.73 2.77 9.88
N GLY A 16 -9.88 2.55 8.88
CA GLY A 16 -9.62 3.56 7.86
C GLY A 16 -8.97 2.98 6.60
N THR A 17 -8.75 3.83 5.62
CA THR A 17 -8.11 3.46 4.35
C THR A 17 -6.76 4.14 4.16
N LEU A 18 -5.85 3.46 3.46
CA LEU A 18 -4.58 3.99 2.98
C LEU A 18 -4.51 3.89 1.47
N ASP A 19 -4.06 4.97 0.85
CA ASP A 19 -3.59 4.95 -0.53
C ASP A 19 -2.13 4.47 -0.55
N VAL A 20 -1.88 3.34 -1.20
CA VAL A 20 -0.56 2.70 -1.20
C VAL A 20 -0.07 2.55 -2.63
N ILE A 21 1.14 3.04 -2.87
CA ILE A 21 1.88 2.79 -4.11
C ILE A 21 2.89 1.67 -3.86
N GLY A 22 2.72 0.54 -4.54
CA GLY A 22 3.65 -0.56 -4.59
C GLY A 22 4.58 -0.43 -5.80
N ILE A 23 5.89 -0.43 -5.57
CA ILE A 23 6.91 -0.40 -6.62
C ILE A 23 7.67 -1.71 -6.54
N TYR A 24 7.68 -2.46 -7.63
CA TYR A 24 8.28 -3.79 -7.69
C TYR A 24 9.37 -3.84 -8.75
N GLU A 25 10.57 -4.22 -8.31
CA GLU A 25 11.62 -4.64 -9.21
C GLU A 25 11.52 -6.15 -9.43
N LEU A 26 11.47 -6.55 -10.69
CA LEU A 26 11.33 -7.95 -11.09
C LEU A 26 12.68 -8.49 -11.57
N GLU A 27 12.92 -9.76 -11.30
CA GLU A 27 13.99 -10.56 -11.92
C GLU A 27 13.36 -11.81 -12.51
N GLY A 28 13.19 -11.80 -13.84
CA GLY A 28 12.35 -12.78 -14.53
C GLY A 28 10.88 -12.62 -14.12
N ASP A 29 10.29 -13.70 -13.62
CA ASP A 29 8.90 -13.82 -13.18
C ASP A 29 8.71 -13.57 -11.67
N LYS A 30 9.79 -13.25 -10.94
CA LYS A 30 9.76 -13.05 -9.49
C LYS A 30 10.01 -11.61 -9.11
N ILE A 31 9.42 -11.20 -7.98
CA ILE A 31 9.74 -9.91 -7.34
C ILE A 31 11.09 -10.06 -6.63
N LYS A 32 12.09 -9.30 -7.09
CA LYS A 32 13.41 -9.20 -6.47
C LYS A 32 13.41 -8.19 -5.32
N ARG A 33 12.75 -7.04 -5.51
CA ARG A 33 12.62 -5.98 -4.50
C ARG A 33 11.24 -5.34 -4.58
N ALA A 34 10.76 -4.90 -3.43
CA ALA A 34 9.51 -4.15 -3.32
C ALA A 34 9.70 -2.94 -2.41
N TRP A 35 9.11 -1.81 -2.81
CA TRP A 35 8.99 -0.61 -2.00
C TRP A 35 7.53 -0.21 -1.91
N PHE A 36 7.14 0.30 -0.74
CA PHE A 36 5.79 0.77 -0.50
C PHE A 36 5.84 2.22 -0.05
N LYS A 37 5.03 3.07 -0.69
CA LYS A 37 4.77 4.43 -0.25
C LYS A 37 3.32 4.51 0.17
N GLN A 38 3.10 4.86 1.44
CA GLN A 38 1.77 4.99 2.01
C GLN A 38 1.41 6.46 2.09
N GLY A 39 0.21 6.80 1.63
CA GLY A 39 -0.43 8.07 1.85
C GLY A 39 -0.90 8.23 3.30
N LYS A 40 -1.59 9.34 3.59
CA LYS A 40 -2.14 9.57 4.93
C LYS A 40 -3.36 8.65 5.16
N PRO A 41 -3.52 8.07 6.36
CA PRO A 41 -4.75 7.39 6.74
C PRO A 41 -5.95 8.33 6.61
N VAL A 42 -7.04 7.81 6.07
CA VAL A 42 -8.38 8.42 6.14
C VAL A 42 -9.24 7.50 6.98
N LEU A 43 -9.63 7.94 8.18
CA LEU A 43 -10.51 7.16 9.06
C LEU A 43 -11.91 7.13 8.47
N THR A 44 -12.56 5.97 8.53
CA THR A 44 -13.99 5.83 8.24
C THR A 44 -14.76 6.12 9.53
N GLU A 45 -15.74 7.03 9.46
CA GLU A 45 -16.67 7.36 10.57
C GLU A 45 -17.43 6.13 11.09
#